data_AF-A0AA37GGH2-F1
#
_entry.id   AF-A0AA37GGH2-F1
#
_cell.length_a   1.000
_cell.length_b   1.000
_cell.length_c   1.000
_cell.angle_alpha   90.00
_cell.angle_beta   90.00
_cell.angle_gamma   90.00
#
_symmetry.space_group_name_H-M   'P 1'
#
loop_
_entity.id
_entity.type
_entity.pdbx_description
1 polymer ?
#
loop_
_entity_poly.entity_id
_entity_poly.type
_entity_poly.pdbx_seq_one_letter_code
_entity_poly.pdbx_strand_id
1 'polypeptide(L)'
;MLNTTVTLTHATPLPAGMSREDAIALLHDAEHHIKCDPNMKDYTKRTPEIPPTVPKDIEPVAATQCYSVTDSVPTLLPKGIWDSDAVSDYDFTFTKDGSFVRTSCPLNVMLETRWRVKDASGGGLELEEAVEIKCSRFLASVVKGQCEANWKSFHKKILEGKA
;
A
#
# COMPACT_ATOMS: atom_id res chain seq x y z
N MET A 1 7.10 -22.69 13.60
CA MET A 1 7.48 -21.48 12.84
C MET A 1 6.90 -20.26 13.55
N LEU A 2 7.73 -19.25 13.85
CA LEU A 2 7.30 -18.00 14.50
C LEU A 2 6.70 -16.98 13.51
N ASN A 3 6.93 -17.17 12.21
CA ASN A 3 6.36 -16.34 11.16
C ASN A 3 4.98 -16.86 10.72
N THR A 4 4.14 -15.96 10.23
CA THR A 4 2.83 -16.24 9.66
C THR A 4 2.57 -15.34 8.46
N THR A 5 1.66 -15.79 7.61
CA THR A 5 1.09 -15.00 6.53
C THR A 5 -0.37 -14.70 6.86
N VAL A 6 -0.80 -13.46 6.61
CA VAL A 6 -2.20 -13.02 6.69
C VAL A 6 -2.55 -12.38 5.36
N THR A 7 -3.72 -12.70 4.80
CA THR A 7 -4.21 -12.09 3.57
C THR A 7 -5.43 -11.22 3.87
N LEU A 8 -5.51 -10.07 3.20
CA LEU A 8 -6.65 -9.16 3.24
C LEU A 8 -7.03 -8.79 1.80
N THR A 9 -8.31 -8.52 1.58
CA THR A 9 -8.78 -7.96 0.32
C THR A 9 -9.86 -6.94 0.60
N HIS A 10 -9.65 -5.74 0.09
CA HIS A 10 -10.56 -4.62 0.19
C HIS A 10 -10.93 -4.14 -1.21
N ALA A 11 -12.15 -3.64 -1.37
CA ALA A 11 -12.63 -3.11 -2.64
C ALA A 11 -13.43 -1.83 -2.40
N THR A 12 -13.33 -0.86 -3.31
CA THR A 12 -14.12 0.37 -3.29
C THR A 12 -14.56 0.71 -4.71
N PRO A 13 -15.87 0.90 -4.95
CA PRO A 13 -16.34 1.39 -6.25
C PRO A 13 -15.66 2.70 -6.63
N LEU A 14 -15.28 2.84 -7.91
CA LEU A 14 -14.75 4.11 -8.41
C LEU A 14 -15.84 5.20 -8.37
N PRO A 15 -15.46 6.48 -8.19
CA PRO A 15 -16.39 7.59 -8.31
C PRO A 15 -17.07 7.63 -9.68
N ALA A 16 -18.32 8.09 -9.72
CA ALA A 16 -19.04 8.23 -10.98
C ALA A 16 -18.30 9.17 -11.94
N GLY A 17 -18.09 8.72 -13.18
CA GLY A 17 -17.38 9.47 -14.21
C GLY A 17 -15.86 9.30 -14.22
N MET A 18 -15.26 8.63 -13.23
CA MET A 18 -13.85 8.27 -13.28
C MET A 18 -13.63 7.14 -14.29
N SER A 19 -12.73 7.35 -15.25
CA SER A 19 -12.34 6.31 -16.20
C SER A 19 -11.38 5.29 -15.57
N ARG A 20 -11.23 4.13 -16.21
CA ARG A 20 -10.25 3.12 -15.80
C ARG A 20 -8.83 3.67 -15.89
N GLU A 21 -8.55 4.42 -16.94
CA GLU A 21 -7.27 5.02 -17.25
C GLU A 21 -6.88 6.05 -16.19
N ASP A 22 -7.83 6.91 -15.77
CA ASP A 22 -7.59 7.90 -14.71
C ASP A 22 -7.27 7.22 -13.38
N ALA A 23 -8.00 6.16 -13.03
CA ALA A 23 -7.74 5.41 -11.80
C ALA A 23 -6.39 4.68 -11.83
N ILE A 24 -6.00 4.12 -12.98
CA ILE A 24 -4.66 3.52 -13.14
C ILE A 24 -3.58 4.58 -13.03
N ALA A 25 -3.78 5.78 -13.60
CA ALA A 25 -2.84 6.88 -13.47
C ALA A 25 -2.62 7.30 -12.01
N LEU A 26 -3.66 7.28 -11.18
CA LEU A 26 -3.54 7.50 -9.72
C LEU A 26 -2.72 6.40 -9.02
N LEU A 27 -2.85 5.14 -9.45
CA LEU A 27 -2.05 4.03 -8.92
C LEU A 27 -0.60 4.01 -9.43
N HIS A 28 -0.33 4.66 -10.56
CA HIS A 28 1.00 4.87 -11.13
C HIS A 28 1.71 6.09 -10.56
N ASP A 29 1.10 6.77 -9.60
CA ASP A 29 1.69 7.89 -8.88
C ASP A 29 2.11 7.47 -7.46
N ALA A 30 3.35 7.00 -7.35
CA ALA A 30 3.91 6.52 -6.08
C ALA A 30 3.90 7.60 -4.98
N GLU A 31 4.14 8.86 -5.31
CA GLU A 31 4.16 9.94 -4.33
C GLU A 31 2.75 10.29 -3.84
N HIS A 32 1.76 10.31 -4.74
CA HIS A 32 0.36 10.44 -4.37
C HIS A 32 -0.06 9.30 -3.43
N HIS A 33 0.32 8.06 -3.78
CA HIS A 33 0.05 6.88 -2.96
C HIS A 33 0.63 7.03 -1.53
N ILE A 34 1.91 7.41 -1.41
CA ILE A 34 2.55 7.62 -0.09
C ILE A 34 1.81 8.71 0.70
N LYS A 35 1.44 9.82 0.05
CA LYS A 35 0.72 10.94 0.69
C LYS A 35 -0.71 10.61 1.11
N CYS A 36 -1.28 9.50 0.63
CA CYS A 36 -2.60 9.05 1.08
C CYS A 36 -2.56 8.52 2.52
N ASP A 37 -1.41 8.04 3.01
CA ASP A 37 -1.31 7.55 4.39
C ASP A 37 -1.49 8.71 5.39
N PRO A 38 -2.52 8.70 6.25
CA PRO A 38 -2.68 9.73 7.27
C PRO A 38 -1.54 9.78 8.30
N ASN A 39 -0.73 8.73 8.41
CA ASN A 39 0.37 8.65 9.36
C ASN A 39 1.71 9.12 8.76
N MET A 40 1.81 9.32 7.45
CA MET A 40 3.06 9.70 6.79
C MET A 40 3.51 11.09 7.29
N LYS A 41 4.77 11.15 7.72
CA LYS A 41 5.45 12.38 8.15
C LYS A 41 6.41 12.91 7.09
N ASP A 42 7.19 12.02 6.48
CA ASP A 42 8.19 12.37 5.47
C ASP A 42 8.43 11.19 4.51
N TYR A 43 8.95 11.48 3.31
CA TYR A 43 9.38 10.46 2.37
C TYR A 43 10.58 10.94 1.54
N THR A 44 11.48 10.02 1.23
CA THR A 44 12.65 10.28 0.37
C THR A 44 12.68 9.25 -0.75
N LYS A 45 12.73 9.72 -2.01
CA LYS A 45 12.96 8.85 -3.17
C LYS A 45 14.38 8.29 -3.14
N ARG A 46 14.50 6.97 -3.24
CA ARG A 46 15.78 6.26 -3.34
C ARG A 46 16.14 6.09 -4.81
N THR A 47 17.39 6.34 -5.16
CA THR A 47 17.92 6.20 -6.53
C THR A 47 19.19 5.35 -6.54
N PRO A 48 19.46 4.60 -7.64
CA PRO A 48 18.63 4.46 -8.84
C PRO A 48 17.37 3.61 -8.59
N GLU A 49 16.43 3.65 -9.54
CA GLU A 49 15.33 2.67 -9.61
C GLU A 49 15.91 1.26 -9.84
N ILE A 50 15.21 0.23 -9.35
CA ILE A 50 15.70 -1.15 -9.39
C ILE A 50 14.90 -2.00 -10.39
N PRO A 51 15.46 -3.11 -10.89
CA PRO A 51 14.68 -4.08 -11.67
C PRO A 51 13.49 -4.61 -10.86
N PRO A 52 12.32 -4.85 -11.50
CA PRO A 52 11.15 -5.40 -10.84
C PRO A 52 11.42 -6.72 -10.11
N THR A 53 11.07 -6.77 -8.82
CA THR A 53 11.16 -7.97 -7.97
C THR A 53 9.77 -8.44 -7.56
N VAL A 54 8.90 -8.67 -8.55
CA VAL A 54 7.49 -9.06 -8.35
C VAL A 54 7.27 -10.56 -8.52
N PRO A 55 6.17 -11.13 -7.96
CA PRO A 55 5.73 -12.49 -8.30
C PRO A 55 5.61 -12.74 -9.81
N LYS A 56 5.82 -13.99 -10.25
CA LYS A 56 5.89 -14.36 -11.68
C LYS A 56 4.61 -14.07 -12.48
N ASP A 57 3.47 -14.00 -11.79
CA ASP A 57 2.17 -13.72 -12.38
C ASP A 57 1.89 -12.21 -12.55
N ILE A 58 2.85 -11.35 -12.15
CA ILE A 58 2.76 -9.90 -12.32
C ILE A 58 3.68 -9.47 -13.46
N GLU A 59 3.11 -8.79 -14.45
CA GLU A 59 3.83 -8.20 -15.57
C GLU A 59 4.11 -6.71 -15.31
N PRO A 60 5.36 -6.32 -15.01
CA PRO A 60 5.71 -4.93 -14.77
C PRO A 60 5.78 -4.13 -16.07
N VAL A 61 5.35 -2.87 -16.05
CA VAL A 61 5.42 -1.97 -17.21
C VAL A 61 6.60 -0.99 -17.15
N ALA A 62 7.30 -0.92 -16.01
CA ALA A 62 8.44 -0.04 -15.77
C ALA A 62 9.39 -0.63 -14.70
N ALA A 63 10.53 0.04 -14.47
CA ALA A 63 11.39 -0.23 -13.32
C ALA A 63 10.68 0.08 -11.99
N THR A 64 11.16 -0.50 -10.90
CA THR A 64 10.60 -0.29 -9.56
C THR A 64 11.10 1.01 -8.96
N GLN A 65 10.17 1.87 -8.55
CA GLN A 65 10.47 3.10 -7.83
C GLN A 65 10.55 2.83 -6.34
N CYS A 66 11.66 3.22 -5.72
CA CYS A 66 11.95 2.92 -4.33
C CYS A 66 11.88 4.20 -3.48
N TYR A 67 11.29 4.09 -2.29
CA TYR A 67 11.14 5.18 -1.34
C TYR A 67 11.44 4.69 0.07
N SER A 68 12.01 5.55 0.91
CA SER A 68 11.96 5.37 2.36
C SER A 68 10.92 6.35 2.90
N VAL A 69 9.96 5.82 3.67
CA VAL A 69 8.81 6.55 4.20
C VAL A 69 8.87 6.51 5.72
N THR A 70 8.68 7.66 6.35
CA THR A 70 8.62 7.79 7.80
C THR A 70 7.18 7.98 8.24
N ASP A 71 6.64 7.02 8.96
CA ASP A 71 5.26 7.03 9.45
C ASP A 71 5.19 7.16 10.97
N SER A 72 4.18 7.89 11.44
CA SER A 72 3.80 7.90 12.85
C SER A 72 3.11 6.58 13.19
N VAL A 73 3.71 5.72 14.00
CA VAL A 73 3.03 4.48 14.42
C VAL A 73 2.28 4.69 15.74
N PRO A 74 0.99 4.30 15.83
CA PRO A 74 0.28 4.30 17.10
C PRO A 74 0.98 3.34 18.07
N THR A 75 1.42 3.84 19.22
CA THR A 75 2.17 3.02 20.19
C THR A 75 1.27 2.06 20.97
N LEU A 76 1.79 0.86 21.24
CA LEU A 76 1.25 -0.10 22.21
C LEU A 76 1.48 0.35 23.68
N LEU A 77 2.10 1.51 23.90
CA LEU A 77 2.45 2.07 25.21
C LEU A 77 1.76 3.43 25.41
N PRO A 78 1.52 3.84 26.67
CA PRO A 78 0.80 5.08 26.98
C PRO A 78 1.41 6.31 26.30
N LYS A 79 0.55 7.19 25.77
CA LYS A 79 0.94 8.50 25.23
C LYS A 79 1.85 9.25 26.19
N GLY A 80 3.00 9.75 25.70
CA GLY A 80 3.95 10.57 26.45
C GLY A 80 5.27 9.87 26.84
N ILE A 81 5.41 8.57 26.62
CA ILE A 81 6.68 7.85 26.87
C ILE A 81 7.45 7.60 25.56
N TRP A 82 6.75 7.47 24.43
CA TRP A 82 7.35 7.11 23.15
C TRP A 82 6.41 7.54 22.01
N ASP A 83 6.79 8.51 21.19
CA ASP A 83 6.27 8.63 19.82
C ASP A 83 7.29 7.88 18.95
N SER A 84 6.96 6.70 18.45
CA SER A 84 7.85 6.03 17.50
C SER A 84 7.51 6.49 16.10
N ASP A 85 8.53 6.99 15.43
CA ASP A 85 8.57 6.97 13.98
C ASP A 85 9.02 5.60 13.53
N ALA A 86 8.36 5.05 12.51
CA ALA A 86 8.82 3.87 11.80
C ALA A 86 9.30 4.30 10.42
N VAL A 87 10.53 3.93 10.08
CA VAL A 87 11.03 4.07 8.70
C VAL A 87 10.81 2.75 7.99
N SER A 88 10.05 2.81 6.90
CA SER A 88 9.69 1.66 6.07
C SER A 88 10.15 1.91 4.64
N ASP A 89 10.53 0.85 3.94
CA ASP A 89 10.88 0.90 2.53
C ASP A 89 9.66 0.54 1.68
N TYR A 90 9.30 1.41 0.73
CA TYR A 90 8.21 1.22 -0.21
C TYR A 90 8.77 1.05 -1.61
N ASP A 91 8.49 -0.08 -2.25
CA ASP A 91 8.94 -0.41 -3.59
C ASP A 91 7.72 -0.56 -4.51
N PHE A 92 7.55 0.41 -5.41
CA PHE A 92 6.42 0.50 -6.33
C PHE A 92 6.78 -0.07 -7.69
N THR A 93 6.05 -1.09 -8.12
CA THR A 93 6.16 -1.67 -9.47
C THR A 93 4.82 -1.52 -10.17
N PHE A 94 4.77 -0.72 -11.23
CA PHE A 94 3.53 -0.48 -11.97
C PHE A 94 3.19 -1.64 -12.90
N THR A 95 1.90 -1.93 -13.03
CA THR A 95 1.34 -2.97 -13.89
C THR A 95 0.32 -2.36 -14.85
N LYS A 96 -0.11 -3.13 -15.86
CA LYS A 96 -1.10 -2.66 -16.83
C LYS A 96 -2.44 -2.26 -16.20
N ASP A 97 -2.82 -2.92 -15.10
CA ASP A 97 -4.12 -2.79 -14.43
C ASP A 97 -4.04 -2.08 -13.07
N GLY A 98 -2.85 -1.62 -12.65
CA GLY A 98 -2.63 -0.94 -11.38
C GLY A 98 -1.16 -1.00 -10.94
N SER A 99 -0.90 -1.48 -9.74
CA SER A 99 0.46 -1.56 -9.19
C SER A 99 0.65 -2.70 -8.19
N PHE A 100 1.90 -3.12 -8.04
CA PHE A 100 2.37 -3.97 -6.96
C PHE A 100 3.27 -3.14 -6.05
N VAL A 101 2.95 -3.10 -4.76
CA VAL A 101 3.72 -2.36 -3.76
C VAL A 101 4.25 -3.34 -2.74
N ARG A 102 5.57 -3.40 -2.57
CA ARG A 102 6.18 -4.08 -1.43
C ARG A 102 6.57 -3.05 -0.39
N THR A 103 6.04 -3.22 0.82
CA THR A 103 6.38 -2.40 1.97
C THR A 103 7.15 -3.23 2.98
N SER A 104 8.41 -2.87 3.24
CA SER A 104 9.27 -3.51 4.24
C SER A 104 9.35 -2.62 5.47
N CYS A 105 8.72 -3.07 6.55
CA CYS A 105 8.62 -2.34 7.81
C CYS A 105 9.61 -2.90 8.86
N PRO A 106 9.86 -2.14 9.95
CA PRO A 106 10.59 -2.65 11.11
C PRO A 106 9.99 -3.94 11.69
N LEU A 107 10.77 -4.63 12.53
CA LEU A 107 10.38 -5.89 13.16
C LEU A 107 10.05 -7.02 12.16
N ASN A 108 10.66 -6.95 10.97
CA ASN A 108 10.55 -7.96 9.91
C ASN A 108 9.10 -8.18 9.45
N VAL A 109 8.34 -7.08 9.38
CA VAL A 109 6.99 -7.04 8.82
C VAL A 109 7.12 -6.65 7.35
N MET A 110 6.55 -7.46 6.46
CA MET A 110 6.53 -7.19 5.03
C MET A 110 5.11 -7.27 4.51
N LEU A 111 4.67 -6.27 3.77
CA LEU A 111 3.40 -6.25 3.05
C LEU A 111 3.69 -6.33 1.56
N GLU A 112 3.02 -7.23 0.87
CA GLU A 112 3.00 -7.30 -0.58
C GLU A 112 1.57 -7.03 -1.04
N THR A 113 1.32 -5.85 -1.58
CA THR A 113 -0.01 -5.38 -1.93
C THR A 113 -0.16 -5.29 -3.44
N ARG A 114 -1.22 -5.90 -3.96
CA ARG A 114 -1.67 -5.76 -5.35
C ARG A 114 -2.83 -4.78 -5.39
N TRP A 115 -2.61 -3.67 -6.06
CA TRP A 115 -3.63 -2.66 -6.35
C TRP A 115 -4.11 -2.83 -7.77
N ARG A 116 -5.42 -2.96 -7.97
CA ARG A 116 -6.01 -3.20 -9.30
C ARG A 116 -7.27 -2.38 -9.51
N VAL A 117 -7.43 -1.86 -10.72
CA VAL A 117 -8.74 -1.42 -11.20
C VAL A 117 -9.38 -2.59 -11.92
N LYS A 118 -10.55 -3.04 -11.47
CA LYS A 118 -11.25 -4.19 -12.06
C LYS A 118 -12.73 -3.89 -12.28
N ASP A 119 -13.37 -4.70 -13.12
CA ASP A 119 -14.82 -4.63 -13.29
C ASP A 119 -15.51 -5.16 -12.04
N ALA A 120 -16.47 -4.40 -11.50
CA ALA A 120 -17.25 -4.80 -10.35
C ALA A 120 -18.32 -5.82 -10.77
N SER A 121 -18.65 -6.77 -9.89
CA SER A 121 -19.61 -7.85 -10.19
C SER A 121 -21.03 -7.34 -10.51
N GLY A 122 -21.39 -6.16 -10.02
CA GLY A 122 -22.66 -5.48 -10.30
C GLY A 122 -22.62 -4.47 -11.45
N GLY A 123 -21.52 -4.41 -12.20
CA GLY A 123 -21.26 -3.37 -13.21
C GLY A 123 -20.52 -2.16 -12.65
N GLY A 124 -19.82 -1.45 -13.54
CA GLY A 124 -18.90 -0.37 -13.17
C GLY A 124 -17.50 -0.87 -12.81
N LEU A 125 -16.68 0.01 -12.25
CA LEU A 125 -15.28 -0.25 -11.90
C LEU A 125 -15.09 -0.19 -10.38
N GLU A 126 -14.19 -0.99 -9.85
CA GLU A 126 -13.74 -0.93 -8.46
C GLU A 126 -12.22 -0.94 -8.33
N LEU A 127 -11.74 -0.23 -7.32
CA LEU A 127 -10.37 -0.27 -6.84
C LEU A 127 -10.27 -1.41 -5.84
N GLU A 128 -9.46 -2.42 -6.16
CA GLU A 128 -9.14 -3.53 -5.28
C GLU A 128 -7.74 -3.37 -4.68
N GLU A 129 -7.65 -3.61 -3.38
CA GLU A 129 -6.41 -3.77 -2.62
C GLU A 129 -6.36 -5.22 -2.12
N ALA A 130 -5.40 -6.02 -2.61
CA ALA A 130 -5.16 -7.37 -2.10
C ALA A 130 -3.78 -7.44 -1.43
N VAL A 131 -3.76 -7.60 -0.11
CA VAL A 131 -2.55 -7.54 0.72
C VAL A 131 -2.16 -8.93 1.20
N GLU A 132 -0.89 -9.29 1.05
CA GLU A 132 -0.25 -10.41 1.75
C GLU A 132 0.73 -9.86 2.81
N ILE A 133 0.45 -10.11 4.08
CA ILE A 133 1.24 -9.64 5.22
C ILE A 133 2.08 -10.81 5.74
N LYS A 134 3.40 -10.68 5.72
CA LYS A 134 4.36 -11.63 6.29
C LYS A 134 4.99 -11.01 7.53
N CYS A 135 4.77 -11.62 8.69
CA CYS A 135 5.31 -11.11 9.95
C CYS A 135 5.37 -12.20 11.04
N SER A 136 5.89 -11.85 12.21
CA SER A 136 5.80 -12.70 13.41
C SER A 136 4.34 -12.91 13.84
N ARG A 137 4.00 -14.12 14.28
CA ARG A 137 2.68 -14.49 14.82
C ARG A 137 2.21 -13.58 15.96
N PHE A 138 3.15 -12.99 16.70
CA PHE A 138 2.86 -12.07 17.80
C PHE A 138 2.43 -10.68 17.32
N LEU A 139 2.79 -10.28 16.09
CA LEU A 139 2.46 -8.98 15.50
C LEU A 139 1.26 -9.07 14.54
N ALA A 140 0.93 -10.25 14.05
CA ALA A 140 -0.07 -10.47 13.00
C ALA A 140 -1.43 -9.80 13.28
N SER A 141 -1.94 -9.89 14.51
CA SER A 141 -3.21 -9.25 14.88
C SER A 141 -3.14 -7.73 14.88
N VAL A 142 -2.02 -7.16 15.33
CA VAL A 142 -1.78 -5.71 15.38
C VAL A 142 -1.65 -5.16 13.97
N VAL A 143 -0.80 -5.76 13.12
CA VAL A 143 -0.60 -5.33 11.73
C VAL A 143 -1.90 -5.46 10.92
N LYS A 144 -2.59 -6.61 11.03
CA LYS A 144 -3.92 -6.79 10.42
C LYS A 144 -4.90 -5.72 10.89
N GLY A 145 -4.95 -5.44 12.19
CA GLY A 145 -5.84 -4.43 12.77
C GLY A 145 -5.60 -3.03 12.20
N GLN A 146 -4.33 -2.67 11.98
CA GLN A 146 -3.98 -1.37 11.39
C GLN A 146 -4.43 -1.26 9.93
N CYS A 147 -4.20 -2.29 9.10
CA CYS A 147 -4.69 -2.32 7.72
C CYS A 147 -6.23 -2.21 7.66
N GLU A 148 -6.92 -2.97 8.50
CA GLU A 148 -8.39 -2.98 8.57
C GLU A 148 -8.99 -1.64 9.05
N ALA A 149 -8.28 -0.90 9.90
CA ALA A 149 -8.75 0.38 10.42
C ALA A 149 -8.68 1.52 9.38
N ASN A 150 -7.68 1.49 8.48
CA ASN A 150 -7.33 2.63 7.65
C ASN A 150 -7.75 2.50 6.17
N TRP A 151 -7.98 1.29 5.65
CA TRP A 151 -8.13 1.06 4.21
C TRP A 151 -9.20 1.95 3.54
N LYS A 152 -10.35 2.18 4.19
CA LYS A 152 -11.42 3.03 3.62
C LYS A 152 -10.97 4.47 3.41
N SER A 153 -10.27 5.03 4.40
CA SER A 153 -9.75 6.40 4.31
C SER A 153 -8.66 6.50 3.25
N PHE A 154 -7.84 5.45 3.13
CA PHE A 154 -6.76 5.38 2.16
C PHE A 154 -7.30 5.29 0.72
N HIS A 155 -8.22 4.34 0.47
CA HIS A 155 -8.92 4.21 -0.81
C HIS A 155 -9.60 5.52 -1.22
N LYS A 156 -10.30 6.17 -0.28
CA LYS A 156 -10.95 7.44 -0.54
C LYS A 156 -9.96 8.50 -1.03
N LYS A 157 -8.84 8.69 -0.32
CA LYS A 157 -7.81 9.67 -0.71
C LYS A 157 -7.12 9.33 -2.03
N ILE A 158 -6.87 8.05 -2.31
CA ILE A 158 -6.35 7.62 -3.61
C ILE A 158 -7.28 8.13 -4.71
N LEU A 159 -8.59 7.85 -4.58
CA LEU A 159 -9.61 8.17 -5.59
C LEU A 159 -10.01 9.65 -5.65
N GLU A 160 -9.74 10.45 -4.61
CA GLU A 160 -9.89 11.92 -4.68
C GLU A 160 -8.84 12.56 -5.60
N GLY A 161 -7.72 11.88 -5.84
CA GLY A 161 -6.63 12.37 -6.67
C GLY A 161 -5.82 13.50 -6.03
N LYS A 162 -4.98 14.17 -6.83
CA LYS A 162 -4.24 15.35 -6.36
C LYS A 162 -5.18 16.55 -6.28
N ALA A 163 -5.15 17.25 -5.16
CA ALA A 163 -5.71 18.60 -5.03
C ALA A 163 -4.93 19.61 -5.87
#